data_AF-A0A9W7L5M4-F1
#
_entry.id   AF-A0A9W7L5M4-F1
#
_cell.length_a   1.000
_cell.length_b   1.000
_cell.length_c   1.000
_cell.angle_alpha   90.00
_cell.angle_beta   90.00
_cell.angle_gamma   90.00
#
_symmetry.space_group_name_H-M   'P 1'
#
loop_
_entity.id
_entity.type
_entity.pdbx_description
1 polymer ?
#
loop_
_entity_poly.entity_id
_entity_poly.type
_entity_poly.pdbx_seq_one_letter_code
_entity_poly.pdbx_strand_id
1 'polypeptide(L)'
;MDISEEEMLAELRAISNKSSNSRFDTFEKKVVKTTADNGTTTSKNGIEFLKGNPEDPALNQYWYSQGTVEALANECDRIITDRGESFKVAFLSTPSIYFALDEKKRGSSYMFDYDRKWEDDRGFIFYDFNKPAEFEVEGLKGTFDMVVIDPPFITREVWEKYAESAEWLLKEKPGWGKAGGMVIGTTLQENAGFLDELLGCKAQAFKPSIPNLPYQYNSYANFEGAVYLGAANPEISE
;
A
#
# COMPACT_ATOMS: atom_id res chain seq x y z
N MET A 1 -30.76 -23.50 6.29
CA MET A 1 -30.72 -22.42 7.29
C MET A 1 -29.67 -21.47 6.77
N ASP A 2 -30.11 -20.37 6.18
CA ASP A 2 -29.19 -19.33 5.71
C ASP A 2 -28.57 -18.67 6.94
N ILE A 3 -27.26 -18.81 7.05
CA ILE A 3 -26.47 -18.11 8.06
C ILE A 3 -26.41 -16.66 7.60
N SER A 4 -26.80 -15.73 8.47
CA SER A 4 -26.78 -14.31 8.15
C SER A 4 -25.34 -13.82 7.94
N GLU A 5 -25.13 -12.80 7.10
CA GLU A 5 -23.79 -12.22 6.86
C GLU A 5 -23.12 -11.76 8.16
N GLU A 6 -23.91 -11.31 9.14
CA GLU A 6 -23.45 -10.93 10.47
C GLU A 6 -22.85 -12.11 11.25
N GLU A 7 -23.46 -13.29 11.15
CA GLU A 7 -22.97 -14.51 11.81
C GLU A 7 -21.68 -15.02 11.14
N MET A 8 -21.59 -14.92 9.82
CA MET A 8 -20.38 -15.28 9.07
C MET A 8 -19.21 -14.33 9.37
N LEU A 9 -19.46 -13.02 9.46
CA LEU A 9 -18.47 -12.02 9.87
C LEU A 9 -18.01 -12.21 11.32
N ALA A 10 -18.92 -12.58 12.22
CA ALA A 10 -18.60 -12.91 13.60
C ALA A 10 -17.72 -14.17 13.70
N GLU A 11 -17.99 -15.18 12.87
CA GLU A 11 -17.23 -16.42 12.82
C GLU A 11 -15.80 -16.20 12.27
N LEU A 12 -15.66 -15.39 11.22
CA LEU A 12 -14.35 -14.98 10.68
C LEU A 12 -13.50 -14.21 11.71
N ARG A 13 -14.13 -13.29 12.46
CA ARG A 13 -13.45 -12.56 13.56
C ARG A 13 -13.03 -13.51 14.69
N ALA A 14 -13.85 -14.51 15.02
CA ALA A 14 -13.55 -15.48 16.06
C ALA A 14 -12.41 -16.44 15.67
N ILE A 15 -12.28 -16.79 14.39
CA ILE A 15 -11.18 -17.61 13.87
C ILE A 15 -9.86 -16.85 13.90
N SER A 16 -9.87 -15.58 13.47
CA SER A 16 -8.70 -14.69 13.52
C SER A 16 -8.12 -14.55 14.94
N ASN A 17 -8.98 -14.39 15.94
CA ASN A 17 -8.56 -14.25 17.34
C ASN A 17 -8.09 -15.56 18.02
N LYS A 18 -8.42 -16.73 17.47
CA LYS A 18 -8.00 -18.02 18.05
C LYS A 18 -6.64 -18.48 17.55
N SER A 19 -6.18 -18.07 16.36
CA SER A 19 -4.89 -18.50 15.83
C SER A 19 -3.69 -17.74 16.41
N SER A 20 -3.92 -16.66 17.17
CA SER A 20 -2.88 -15.78 17.71
C SER A 20 -2.10 -16.39 18.90
N ASN A 21 -2.64 -17.42 19.57
CA ASN A 21 -2.17 -17.82 20.91
C ASN A 21 -1.39 -19.15 21.01
N SER A 22 -1.00 -19.81 19.91
CA SER A 22 -0.30 -21.11 20.03
C SER A 22 1.00 -21.31 19.23
N ARG A 23 1.59 -20.26 18.65
CA ARG A 23 2.83 -20.40 17.84
C ARG A 23 4.02 -19.53 18.26
N PHE A 24 3.92 -18.82 19.38
CA PHE A 24 4.91 -17.82 19.79
C PHE A 24 6.16 -18.35 20.51
N ASP A 25 6.43 -19.66 20.55
CA ASP A 25 7.52 -20.17 21.40
C ASP A 25 8.67 -20.89 20.68
N THR A 26 8.82 -20.80 19.35
CA THR A 26 9.95 -21.51 18.71
C THR A 26 10.45 -20.98 17.37
N PHE A 27 10.83 -19.70 17.24
CA PHE A 27 11.78 -19.29 16.17
C PHE A 27 12.61 -18.07 16.59
N GLU A 28 13.45 -18.23 17.62
CA GLU A 28 14.61 -17.37 17.81
C GLU A 28 15.88 -18.02 17.23
N LYS A 29 16.70 -17.16 16.60
CA LYS A 29 18.08 -17.32 16.13
C LYS A 29 18.31 -17.94 14.74
N LYS A 30 18.35 -17.05 13.75
CA LYS A 30 19.52 -16.96 12.86
C LYS A 30 19.71 -15.53 12.34
N VAL A 31 20.34 -14.66 13.15
CA VAL A 31 20.88 -13.39 12.66
C VAL A 31 22.09 -13.72 11.80
N VAL A 32 21.91 -13.67 10.47
CA VAL A 32 23.04 -13.63 9.54
C VAL A 32 23.64 -12.23 9.63
N LYS A 33 24.88 -12.14 10.11
CA LYS A 33 25.66 -10.90 10.03
C LYS A 33 25.94 -10.61 8.56
N THR A 34 25.24 -9.64 7.99
CA THR A 34 25.67 -9.01 6.74
C THR A 34 26.43 -7.74 7.09
N THR A 35 27.62 -7.63 6.51
CA THR A 35 28.62 -6.58 6.70
C THR A 35 28.17 -5.25 6.09
N ALA A 36 28.34 -4.17 6.88
CA ALA A 36 28.43 -2.75 6.51
C ALA A 36 27.55 -2.28 5.34
N ASP A 37 26.40 -1.68 5.65
CA ASP A 37 25.53 -1.09 4.64
C ASP A 37 25.46 0.44 4.77
N ASN A 38 25.84 1.13 3.69
CA ASN A 38 25.55 2.54 3.48
C ASN A 38 24.08 2.67 3.09
N GLY A 39 23.18 2.35 4.03
CA GLY A 39 21.73 2.30 3.77
C GLY A 39 21.22 3.60 3.16
N THR A 40 20.48 3.49 2.05
CA THR A 40 19.81 4.62 1.41
C THR A 40 18.86 5.31 2.39
N THR A 41 18.58 6.59 2.19
CA THR A 41 17.65 7.35 3.04
C THR A 41 16.28 6.65 3.15
N THR A 42 15.80 6.07 2.06
CA THR A 42 14.56 5.28 2.01
C THR A 42 14.55 4.12 2.99
N SER A 43 15.67 3.39 3.07
CA SER A 43 15.82 2.24 3.96
C SER A 43 15.73 2.65 5.44
N LYS A 44 16.41 3.73 5.81
CA LYS A 44 16.39 4.22 7.20
C LYS A 44 14.99 4.67 7.63
N ASN A 45 14.32 5.45 6.78
CA ASN A 45 12.99 5.98 7.07
C ASN A 45 11.95 4.85 7.21
N GLY A 46 11.97 3.85 6.32
CA GLY A 46 11.09 2.70 6.39
C GLY A 46 11.27 1.88 7.68
N ILE A 47 12.52 1.63 8.09
CA ILE A 47 12.83 0.95 9.36
C ILE A 47 12.26 1.72 10.55
N GLU A 48 12.47 3.03 10.59
CA GLU A 48 12.04 3.87 11.71
C GLU A 48 10.52 3.90 11.83
N PHE A 49 9.82 4.03 10.68
CA PHE A 49 8.37 3.94 10.62
C PHE A 49 7.86 2.61 11.20
N LEU A 50 8.36 1.47 10.72
CA LEU A 50 7.88 0.15 11.15
C LEU A 50 8.15 -0.11 12.63
N LYS A 51 9.25 0.41 13.19
CA LYS A 51 9.56 0.30 14.62
C LYS A 51 8.65 1.16 15.49
N GLY A 52 8.29 2.36 15.02
CA GLY A 52 7.48 3.31 15.76
C GLY A 52 5.98 3.06 15.71
N ASN A 53 5.52 2.24 14.76
CA ASN A 53 4.10 2.06 14.46
C ASN A 53 3.74 0.57 14.51
N PRO A 54 3.30 0.02 15.65
CA PRO A 54 2.77 -1.34 15.71
C PRO A 54 1.48 -1.45 14.88
N GLU A 55 1.17 -2.67 14.43
CA GLU A 55 -0.09 -2.97 13.74
C GLU A 55 -1.30 -2.74 14.65
N ASP A 56 -2.38 -2.20 14.10
CA ASP A 56 -3.67 -2.08 14.78
C ASP A 56 -4.72 -2.99 14.13
N PRO A 57 -5.09 -4.11 14.77
CA PRO A 57 -6.13 -5.00 14.27
C PRO A 57 -7.51 -4.35 14.12
N ALA A 58 -7.81 -3.28 14.87
CA ALA A 58 -9.09 -2.58 14.76
C ALA A 58 -9.23 -1.82 13.43
N LEU A 59 -8.10 -1.47 12.80
CA LEU A 59 -8.02 -0.80 11.51
C LEU A 59 -7.78 -1.78 10.35
N ASN A 60 -7.67 -3.08 10.65
CA ASN A 60 -7.19 -4.11 9.72
C ASN A 60 -5.82 -3.75 9.09
N GLN A 61 -4.93 -3.18 9.91
CA GLN A 61 -3.63 -2.69 9.49
C GLN A 61 -2.58 -3.80 9.61
N TYR A 62 -2.00 -4.19 8.47
CA TYR A 62 -0.88 -5.12 8.39
C TYR A 62 0.31 -4.44 7.73
N TRP A 63 1.50 -4.67 8.26
CA TRP A 63 2.69 -4.04 7.70
C TRP A 63 3.43 -4.94 6.74
N TYR A 64 3.78 -4.36 5.60
CA TYR A 64 4.84 -4.90 4.75
C TYR A 64 6.13 -5.08 5.54
N SER A 65 6.93 -6.06 5.13
CA SER A 65 8.33 -6.13 5.52
C SER A 65 9.08 -4.88 5.09
N GLN A 66 10.22 -4.63 5.74
CA GLN A 66 11.12 -3.54 5.37
C GLN A 66 11.51 -3.58 3.88
N GLY A 67 11.90 -4.75 3.36
CA GLY A 67 12.32 -4.90 1.96
C GLY A 67 11.20 -4.55 0.97
N THR A 68 9.96 -4.88 1.33
CA THR A 68 8.78 -4.54 0.54
C THR A 68 8.45 -3.05 0.58
N VAL A 69 8.51 -2.40 1.76
CA VAL A 69 8.37 -0.94 1.87
C VAL A 69 9.43 -0.24 1.02
N GLU A 70 10.68 -0.69 1.09
CA GLU A 70 11.78 -0.12 0.32
C GLU A 70 11.57 -0.28 -1.19
N ALA A 71 11.15 -1.46 -1.66
CA ALA A 71 10.91 -1.69 -3.09
C ALA A 71 9.80 -0.78 -3.64
N LEU A 72 8.67 -0.67 -2.93
CA LEU A 72 7.55 0.18 -3.33
C LEU A 72 7.92 1.66 -3.27
N ALA A 73 8.61 2.09 -2.22
CA ALA A 73 9.06 3.48 -2.06
C ALA A 73 10.11 3.85 -3.12
N ASN A 74 11.05 2.97 -3.44
CA ASN A 74 12.06 3.20 -4.48
C ASN A 74 11.43 3.25 -5.89
N GLU A 75 10.37 2.48 -6.15
CA GLU A 75 9.63 2.61 -7.41
C GLU A 75 8.99 4.00 -7.52
N CYS A 76 8.34 4.47 -6.46
CA CYS A 76 7.76 5.82 -6.41
C CYS A 76 8.85 6.90 -6.54
N ASP A 77 9.95 6.78 -5.81
CA ASP A 77 11.10 7.69 -5.83
C ASP A 77 11.68 7.86 -7.23
N ARG A 78 11.89 6.74 -7.92
CA ARG A 78 12.37 6.72 -9.30
C ARG A 78 11.39 7.42 -10.24
N ILE A 79 10.10 7.08 -10.16
CA ILE A 79 9.07 7.70 -11.01
C ILE A 79 9.01 9.22 -10.79
N ILE A 80 9.02 9.67 -9.54
CA ILE A 80 9.06 11.10 -9.20
C ILE A 80 10.32 11.76 -9.77
N THR A 81 11.47 11.10 -9.65
CA THR A 81 12.75 11.62 -10.17
C THR A 81 12.73 11.74 -11.70
N ASP A 82 12.23 10.72 -12.40
CA ASP A 82 12.15 10.69 -13.86
C ASP A 82 11.14 11.70 -14.43
N ARG A 83 10.07 11.99 -13.69
CA ARG A 83 8.99 12.90 -14.11
C ARG A 83 9.16 14.32 -13.60
N GLY A 84 10.00 14.52 -12.59
CA GLY A 84 10.33 15.81 -11.99
C GLY A 84 9.54 16.13 -10.72
N GLU A 85 10.02 17.12 -9.97
CA GLU A 85 9.57 17.46 -8.61
C GLU A 85 8.10 17.88 -8.48
N SER A 86 7.45 18.22 -9.60
CA SER A 86 6.03 18.56 -9.65
C SER A 86 5.11 17.34 -9.72
N PHE A 87 5.67 16.13 -9.89
CA PHE A 87 4.91 14.88 -9.92
C PHE A 87 4.35 14.56 -8.53
N LYS A 88 3.03 14.46 -8.43
CA LYS A 88 2.32 14.29 -7.15
C LYS A 88 1.81 12.87 -6.98
N VAL A 89 2.12 12.27 -5.83
CA VAL A 89 1.66 10.93 -5.46
C VAL A 89 0.69 11.00 -4.28
N ALA A 90 -0.46 10.32 -4.42
CA ALA A 90 -1.40 10.09 -3.34
C ALA A 90 -1.23 8.66 -2.80
N PHE A 91 -0.85 8.54 -1.53
CA PHE A 91 -0.68 7.27 -0.83
C PHE A 91 -1.98 6.95 -0.08
N LEU A 92 -2.86 6.14 -0.67
CA LEU A 92 -4.13 5.74 -0.07
C LEU A 92 -3.91 4.50 0.81
N SER A 93 -4.06 4.67 2.13
CA SER A 93 -3.87 3.63 3.15
C SER A 93 -2.48 2.96 3.11
N THR A 94 -1.47 3.69 2.64
CA THR A 94 -0.09 3.21 2.48
C THR A 94 0.92 4.09 3.24
N PRO A 95 0.73 4.33 4.55
CA PRO A 95 1.52 5.30 5.30
C PRO A 95 3.00 4.93 5.37
N SER A 96 3.32 3.64 5.49
CA SER A 96 4.70 3.14 5.51
C SER A 96 5.49 3.53 4.26
N ILE A 97 4.84 3.53 3.09
CA ILE A 97 5.47 3.89 1.82
C ILE A 97 5.67 5.42 1.73
N TYR A 98 4.67 6.20 2.16
CA TYR A 98 4.78 7.67 2.21
C TYR A 98 5.94 8.11 3.10
N PHE A 99 6.04 7.58 4.32
CA PHE A 99 7.10 7.95 5.26
C PHE A 99 8.48 7.43 4.87
N ALA A 100 8.56 6.37 4.07
CA ALA A 100 9.82 5.89 3.53
C ALA A 100 10.44 6.88 2.52
N LEU A 101 9.65 7.75 1.87
CA LEU A 101 10.20 8.77 0.97
C LEU A 101 10.99 9.85 1.71
N ASP A 102 11.95 10.47 1.02
CA ASP A 102 12.64 11.64 1.55
C ASP A 102 11.71 12.87 1.66
N GLU A 103 12.06 13.84 2.52
CA GLU A 103 11.22 15.01 2.80
C GLU A 103 10.89 15.84 1.54
N LYS A 104 11.82 15.91 0.59
CA LYS A 104 11.66 16.69 -0.64
C LYS A 104 10.58 16.08 -1.52
N LYS A 105 10.58 14.75 -1.69
CA LYS A 105 9.58 14.01 -2.48
C LYS A 105 8.25 13.92 -1.76
N ARG A 106 8.26 13.81 -0.42
CA ARG A 106 7.05 14.00 0.36
C ARG A 106 6.46 15.38 0.09
N GLY A 107 7.25 16.42 -0.18
CA GLY A 107 6.82 17.81 -0.37
C GLY A 107 5.68 18.02 -1.38
N SER A 108 5.62 17.17 -2.40
CA SER A 108 4.58 17.18 -3.44
C SER A 108 3.58 16.02 -3.31
N SER A 109 3.73 15.17 -2.29
CA SER A 109 2.95 13.94 -2.08
C SER A 109 2.14 13.99 -0.80
N TYR A 110 1.06 13.23 -0.76
CA TYR A 110 0.08 13.24 0.34
C TYR A 110 -0.30 11.83 0.73
N MET A 111 -0.58 11.65 2.01
CA MET A 111 -0.99 10.39 2.61
C MET A 111 -2.43 10.50 3.06
N PHE A 112 -3.25 9.58 2.59
CA PHE A 112 -4.67 9.49 2.86
C PHE A 112 -4.91 8.28 3.74
N ASP A 113 -5.16 8.49 5.03
CA ASP A 113 -5.34 7.40 5.98
C ASP A 113 -6.49 7.69 6.95
N TYR A 114 -7.09 6.63 7.49
CA TYR A 114 -8.12 6.72 8.51
C TYR A 114 -7.51 6.93 9.90
N ASP A 115 -6.31 6.39 10.13
CA ASP A 115 -5.58 6.55 11.39
C ASP A 115 -5.06 7.99 11.53
N ARG A 116 -5.61 8.72 12.50
CA ARG A 116 -5.26 10.13 12.76
C ARG A 116 -3.94 10.31 13.50
N LYS A 117 -3.18 9.25 13.82
CA LYS A 117 -1.90 9.40 14.53
C LYS A 117 -0.84 10.22 13.79
N TRP A 118 -1.04 10.45 12.49
CA TRP A 118 -0.17 11.30 11.65
C TRP A 118 -0.81 12.64 11.28
N GLU A 119 -1.86 13.08 11.97
CA GLU A 119 -2.58 14.33 11.64
C GLU A 119 -1.71 15.59 11.72
N ASP A 120 -0.59 15.53 12.45
CA ASP A 120 0.41 16.60 12.52
C ASP A 120 1.38 16.62 11.32
N ASP A 121 1.42 15.60 10.45
CA ASP A 121 2.24 15.63 9.22
C ASP A 121 1.57 16.50 8.16
N ARG A 122 2.35 17.40 7.54
CA ARG A 122 1.83 18.35 6.54
C ARG A 122 1.22 17.71 5.29
N GLY A 123 1.55 16.44 5.01
CA GLY A 123 0.98 15.68 3.90
C GLY A 123 -0.19 14.78 4.29
N PHE A 124 -0.59 14.74 5.57
CA PHE A 124 -1.72 13.93 6.02
C PHE A 124 -3.05 14.52 5.57
N ILE A 125 -3.93 13.65 5.07
CA ILE A 125 -5.32 13.92 4.75
C ILE A 125 -6.15 12.80 5.41
N PHE A 126 -7.11 13.16 6.26
CA PHE A 126 -8.03 12.16 6.80
C PHE A 126 -8.87 11.56 5.66
N TYR A 127 -8.93 10.23 5.62
CA TYR A 127 -9.60 9.50 4.56
C TYR A 127 -10.40 8.32 5.12
N ASP A 128 -11.71 8.35 4.88
CA ASP A 128 -12.62 7.24 5.10
C ASP A 128 -13.07 6.71 3.74
N PHE A 129 -12.66 5.49 3.40
CA PHE A 129 -13.01 4.89 2.12
C PHE A 129 -14.52 4.70 1.92
N ASN A 130 -15.34 4.77 2.97
CA ASN A 130 -16.81 4.77 2.83
C ASN A 130 -17.35 6.07 2.24
N LYS A 131 -16.52 7.10 2.13
CA LYS A 131 -16.80 8.39 1.50
C LYS A 131 -15.70 8.74 0.48
N PRO A 132 -15.55 7.92 -0.58
CA PRO A 132 -14.35 7.90 -1.44
C PRO A 132 -14.05 9.23 -2.16
N ALA A 133 -15.04 10.09 -2.34
CA ALA A 133 -14.92 11.39 -3.01
C ALA A 133 -15.19 12.60 -2.07
N GLU A 134 -15.26 12.38 -0.76
CA GLU A 134 -15.45 13.44 0.24
C GLU A 134 -14.17 13.63 1.05
N PHE A 135 -13.44 14.72 0.76
CA PHE A 135 -12.24 15.09 1.49
C PHE A 135 -12.48 16.40 2.25
N GLU A 136 -11.97 16.49 3.47
CA GLU A 136 -12.03 17.71 4.29
C GLU A 136 -11.22 18.87 3.66
N VAL A 137 -10.28 18.54 2.77
CA VAL A 137 -9.37 19.49 2.12
C VAL A 137 -9.83 19.77 0.69
N GLU A 138 -10.02 21.06 0.39
CA GLU A 138 -10.37 21.53 -0.95
C GLU A 138 -9.17 21.49 -1.92
N GLY A 139 -9.46 21.48 -3.22
CA GLY A 139 -8.43 21.63 -4.27
C GLY A 139 -7.59 20.38 -4.55
N LEU A 140 -7.96 19.22 -4.02
CA LEU A 140 -7.28 17.95 -4.29
C LEU A 140 -7.76 17.26 -5.59
N LYS A 141 -8.98 17.57 -6.03
CA LYS A 141 -9.63 16.92 -7.19
C LYS A 141 -8.81 17.08 -8.47
N GLY A 142 -8.47 15.97 -9.10
CA GLY A 142 -7.74 15.96 -10.37
C GLY A 142 -6.37 16.62 -10.29
N THR A 143 -5.67 16.50 -9.17
CA THR A 143 -4.36 17.14 -8.97
C THR A 143 -3.18 16.17 -8.86
N PHE A 144 -3.44 14.87 -8.76
CA PHE A 144 -2.42 13.84 -8.60
C PHE A 144 -2.04 13.18 -9.93
N ASP A 145 -0.77 12.85 -10.07
CA ASP A 145 -0.27 12.11 -11.24
C ASP A 145 -0.32 10.60 -11.00
N MET A 146 -0.26 10.19 -9.73
CA MET A 146 -0.18 8.80 -9.33
C MET A 146 -0.90 8.54 -8.01
N VAL A 147 -1.44 7.34 -7.87
CA VAL A 147 -1.95 6.79 -6.60
C VAL A 147 -1.23 5.49 -6.26
N VAL A 148 -1.01 5.25 -4.96
CA VAL A 148 -0.51 3.99 -4.40
C VAL A 148 -1.55 3.49 -3.40
N ILE A 149 -2.06 2.28 -3.60
CA ILE A 149 -3.28 1.80 -2.95
C ILE A 149 -3.04 0.47 -2.24
N ASP A 150 -3.38 0.41 -0.96
CA ASP A 150 -3.52 -0.83 -0.20
C ASP A 150 -4.69 -0.73 0.78
N PRO A 151 -5.90 -1.19 0.41
CA PRO A 151 -7.09 -0.98 1.22
C PRO A 151 -7.08 -1.87 2.47
N PRO A 152 -7.73 -1.45 3.58
CA PRO A 152 -7.86 -2.29 4.76
C PRO A 152 -8.62 -3.58 4.46
N PHE A 153 -9.48 -3.60 3.45
CA PHE A 153 -10.19 -4.79 3.01
C PHE A 153 -10.03 -4.96 1.51
N ILE A 154 -9.74 -6.18 1.07
CA ILE A 154 -9.43 -6.48 -0.34
C ILE A 154 -10.63 -7.05 -1.11
N THR A 155 -11.87 -6.82 -0.66
CA THR A 155 -13.06 -7.23 -1.40
C THR A 155 -13.30 -6.32 -2.60
N ARG A 156 -14.11 -6.77 -3.57
CA ARG A 156 -14.42 -5.98 -4.76
C ARG A 156 -15.09 -4.65 -4.40
N GLU A 157 -16.03 -4.65 -3.45
CA GLU A 157 -16.80 -3.46 -3.05
C GLU A 157 -15.88 -2.38 -2.48
N VAL A 158 -14.82 -2.77 -1.77
CA VAL A 158 -13.85 -1.84 -1.20
C VAL A 158 -12.91 -1.35 -2.30
N TRP A 159 -12.47 -2.20 -3.21
CA TRP A 159 -11.70 -1.79 -4.38
C TRP A 159 -12.46 -0.84 -5.31
N GLU A 160 -13.77 -1.00 -5.48
CA GLU A 160 -14.63 -0.07 -6.22
C GLU A 160 -14.61 1.33 -5.58
N LYS A 161 -14.66 1.42 -4.25
CA LYS A 161 -14.53 2.69 -3.52
C LYS A 161 -13.14 3.32 -3.70
N TYR A 162 -12.06 2.55 -3.60
CA TYR A 162 -10.71 3.07 -3.84
C TYR A 162 -10.50 3.47 -5.31
N ALA A 163 -11.15 2.80 -6.26
CA ALA A 163 -11.13 3.20 -7.66
C ALA A 163 -11.87 4.53 -7.89
N GLU A 164 -12.99 4.76 -7.20
CA GLU A 164 -13.67 6.06 -7.19
C GLU A 164 -12.77 7.16 -6.62
N SER A 165 -12.11 6.92 -5.47
CA SER A 165 -11.13 7.84 -4.89
C SER A 165 -9.99 8.15 -5.87
N ALA A 166 -9.45 7.12 -6.52
CA ALA A 166 -8.39 7.26 -7.51
C ALA A 166 -8.83 8.12 -8.70
N GLU A 167 -10.00 7.85 -9.27
CA GLU A 167 -10.54 8.64 -10.38
C GLU A 167 -10.79 10.10 -9.99
N TRP A 168 -11.21 10.35 -8.74
CA TRP A 168 -11.43 11.71 -8.26
C TRP A 168 -10.12 12.48 -8.06
N LEU A 169 -9.06 11.82 -7.56
CA LEU A 169 -7.77 12.44 -7.25
C LEU A 169 -6.87 12.63 -8.48
N LEU A 170 -6.89 11.67 -9.42
CA LEU A 170 -5.98 11.65 -10.56
C LEU A 170 -6.36 12.72 -11.61
N LYS A 171 -5.35 13.39 -12.17
CA LYS A 171 -5.50 14.37 -13.28
C LYS A 171 -6.17 13.74 -14.50
N GLU A 172 -5.86 12.46 -14.75
CA GLU A 172 -6.31 11.69 -15.89
C GLU A 172 -6.81 10.32 -15.42
N LYS A 173 -7.85 9.78 -16.04
CA LYS A 173 -8.37 8.47 -15.66
C LYS A 173 -7.31 7.38 -15.80
N PRO A 174 -7.22 6.44 -14.84
CA PRO A 174 -6.26 5.34 -14.93
C PRO A 174 -6.61 4.37 -16.06
N GLY A 175 -5.59 3.68 -16.58
CA GLY A 175 -5.76 2.62 -17.57
C GLY A 175 -4.44 2.17 -18.18
N TRP A 176 -4.37 0.90 -18.56
CA TRP A 176 -3.13 0.26 -19.02
C TRP A 176 -2.45 1.00 -20.17
N GLY A 177 -1.17 1.32 -20.01
CA GLY A 177 -0.30 1.87 -21.07
C GLY A 177 -0.70 3.25 -21.59
N LYS A 178 -1.64 3.93 -20.91
CA LYS A 178 -2.04 5.30 -21.26
C LYS A 178 -1.08 6.30 -20.60
N ALA A 179 -0.93 7.47 -21.20
CA ALA A 179 -0.26 8.62 -20.56
C ALA A 179 -1.10 9.23 -19.41
N GLY A 180 -1.98 8.44 -18.79
CA GLY A 180 -2.96 8.85 -17.78
C GLY A 180 -2.48 8.65 -16.35
N GLY A 181 -3.41 8.70 -15.40
CA GLY A 181 -3.12 8.55 -13.98
C GLY A 181 -2.50 7.20 -13.64
N MET A 182 -1.31 7.23 -13.05
CA MET A 182 -0.56 6.03 -12.71
C MET A 182 -1.11 5.39 -11.43
N VAL A 183 -1.13 4.07 -11.37
CA VAL A 183 -1.62 3.32 -10.21
C VAL A 183 -0.61 2.25 -9.86
N ILE A 184 -0.26 2.16 -8.57
CA ILE A 184 0.28 0.95 -7.94
C ILE A 184 -0.76 0.46 -6.93
N GLY A 185 -1.05 -0.83 -6.93
CA GLY A 185 -1.94 -1.46 -5.95
C GLY A 185 -1.39 -2.80 -5.47
N THR A 186 -1.75 -3.22 -4.26
CA THR A 186 -1.43 -4.58 -3.78
C THR A 186 -2.68 -5.30 -3.30
N THR A 187 -2.79 -6.58 -3.66
CA THR A 187 -3.92 -7.45 -3.29
C THR A 187 -3.57 -8.90 -3.61
N LEU A 188 -4.48 -9.83 -3.35
CA LEU A 188 -4.34 -11.23 -3.76
C LEU A 188 -4.48 -11.46 -5.27
N GLN A 189 -3.90 -12.55 -5.76
CA GLN A 189 -3.90 -12.92 -7.17
C GLN A 189 -5.32 -13.06 -7.76
N GLU A 190 -6.26 -13.56 -6.97
CA GLU A 190 -7.67 -13.78 -7.36
C GLU A 190 -8.38 -12.47 -7.74
N ASN A 191 -7.87 -11.35 -7.22
CA ASN A 191 -8.43 -10.01 -7.45
C ASN A 191 -7.90 -9.35 -8.74
N ALA A 192 -6.96 -10.00 -9.45
CA ALA A 192 -6.34 -9.47 -10.67
C ALA A 192 -7.37 -9.04 -11.72
N GLY A 193 -8.44 -9.83 -11.89
CA GLY A 193 -9.46 -9.57 -12.92
C GLY A 193 -10.18 -8.24 -12.71
N PHE A 194 -10.61 -7.95 -11.48
CA PHE A 194 -11.31 -6.70 -11.21
C PHE A 194 -10.35 -5.52 -10.99
N LEU A 195 -9.10 -5.75 -10.58
CA LEU A 195 -8.09 -4.66 -10.57
C LEU A 195 -7.79 -4.15 -11.98
N ASP A 196 -7.73 -5.05 -12.96
CA ASP A 196 -7.60 -4.69 -14.36
C ASP A 196 -8.84 -3.95 -14.88
N GLU A 197 -10.04 -4.45 -14.53
CA GLU A 197 -11.32 -3.81 -14.90
C GLU A 197 -11.42 -2.37 -14.35
N LEU A 198 -11.12 -2.17 -13.07
CA LEU A 198 -11.31 -0.89 -12.37
C LEU A 198 -10.21 0.13 -12.67
N LEU A 199 -8.95 -0.32 -12.75
CA LEU A 199 -7.77 0.57 -12.74
C LEU A 199 -6.78 0.30 -13.89
N GLY A 200 -7.03 -0.73 -14.70
CA GLY A 200 -6.13 -1.17 -15.76
C GLY A 200 -4.82 -1.76 -15.23
N CYS A 201 -4.80 -2.22 -13.98
CA CYS A 201 -3.59 -2.71 -13.34
C CYS A 201 -3.30 -4.18 -13.70
N LYS A 202 -2.04 -4.47 -14.05
CA LYS A 202 -1.54 -5.82 -14.30
C LYS A 202 -0.58 -6.25 -13.21
N ALA A 203 -0.58 -7.55 -12.92
CA ALA A 203 0.32 -8.13 -11.93
C ALA A 203 1.79 -7.89 -12.32
N GLN A 204 2.61 -7.56 -11.34
CA GLN A 204 4.04 -7.39 -11.48
C GLN A 204 4.78 -8.62 -10.95
N ALA A 205 6.07 -8.74 -11.24
CA ALA A 205 6.89 -9.87 -10.77
C ALA A 205 7.13 -9.83 -9.26
N PHE A 206 7.15 -8.63 -8.68
CA PHE A 206 7.36 -8.43 -7.25
C PHE A 206 6.12 -8.83 -6.44
N LYS A 207 6.32 -9.71 -5.47
CA LYS A 207 5.29 -10.14 -4.52
C LYS A 207 5.59 -9.55 -3.15
N PRO A 208 4.76 -8.64 -2.62
CA PRO A 208 4.93 -8.05 -1.29
C PRO A 208 5.04 -9.11 -0.19
N SER A 209 5.98 -8.93 0.74
CA SER A 209 6.05 -9.72 1.97
C SER A 209 5.30 -8.99 3.07
N ILE A 210 4.31 -9.65 3.68
CA ILE A 210 3.54 -9.14 4.83
C ILE A 210 3.66 -10.19 5.94
N PRO A 211 4.59 -10.03 6.90
CA PRO A 211 5.01 -11.11 7.81
C PRO A 211 3.88 -11.76 8.61
N ASN A 212 2.83 -10.98 8.93
CA ASN A 212 1.73 -11.43 9.79
C ASN A 212 0.49 -11.89 9.01
N LEU A 213 0.57 -11.98 7.67
CA LEU A 213 -0.51 -12.49 6.83
C LEU A 213 -0.18 -13.89 6.27
N PRO A 214 -1.15 -14.84 6.31
CA PRO A 214 -0.95 -16.18 5.78
C PRO A 214 -1.08 -16.26 4.25
N TYR A 215 -1.50 -15.17 3.61
CA TYR A 215 -1.74 -15.09 2.17
C TYR A 215 -0.62 -14.36 1.46
N GLN A 216 -0.31 -14.78 0.24
CA GLN A 216 0.67 -14.10 -0.59
C GLN A 216 -0.01 -13.01 -1.42
N TYR A 217 0.38 -11.77 -1.18
CA TYR A 217 -0.04 -10.64 -2.00
C TYR A 217 0.78 -10.56 -3.29
N ASN A 218 0.18 -9.95 -4.31
CA ASN A 218 0.84 -9.55 -5.55
C ASN A 218 0.83 -8.01 -5.63
N SER A 219 1.87 -7.44 -6.23
CA SER A 219 1.85 -6.04 -6.63
C SER A 219 1.29 -5.91 -8.04
N TYR A 220 0.61 -4.80 -8.30
CA TYR A 220 -0.04 -4.49 -9.56
C TYR A 220 0.29 -3.05 -9.95
N ALA A 221 0.44 -2.79 -11.24
CA ALA A 221 0.64 -1.45 -11.78
C ALA A 221 -0.10 -1.31 -13.11
N ASN A 222 -0.48 -0.08 -13.50
CA ASN A 222 -1.15 0.17 -14.79
C ASN A 222 -0.21 0.72 -15.88
N PHE A 223 1.10 0.67 -15.66
CA PHE A 223 2.13 1.20 -16.54
C PHE A 223 3.23 0.17 -16.80
N GLU A 224 3.97 0.39 -17.88
CA GLU A 224 5.14 -0.42 -18.25
C GLU A 224 6.43 0.14 -17.63
N GLY A 225 7.47 -0.69 -17.58
CA GLY A 225 8.80 -0.26 -17.15
C GLY A 225 8.94 -0.06 -15.64
N ALA A 226 8.15 -0.79 -14.83
CA ALA A 226 8.40 -0.87 -13.41
C ALA A 226 9.75 -1.58 -13.16
N VAL A 227 10.61 -1.00 -12.33
CA VAL A 227 11.98 -1.48 -12.14
C VAL A 227 12.06 -2.36 -10.89
N TYR A 228 11.64 -1.82 -9.74
CA TYR A 228 11.63 -2.53 -8.48
C TYR A 228 10.47 -3.53 -8.41
N LEU A 229 9.32 -3.20 -9.00
CA LEU A 229 8.19 -4.13 -9.09
C LEU A 229 8.35 -5.16 -10.22
N GLY A 230 9.20 -4.87 -11.20
CA GLY A 230 9.52 -5.78 -12.31
C GLY A 230 10.44 -6.94 -11.93
N ALA A 231 11.01 -6.94 -10.73
CA ALA A 231 11.88 -8.00 -10.22
C ALA A 231 11.17 -8.88 -9.18
N ALA A 232 11.58 -10.15 -9.06
CA ALA A 232 11.09 -11.03 -8.00
C ALA A 232 11.51 -10.49 -6.61
N ASN A 233 10.62 -10.61 -5.62
CA ASN A 233 10.94 -10.25 -4.25
C ASN A 233 11.83 -11.34 -3.62
N PRO A 234 13.09 -11.06 -3.21
CA PRO A 234 13.97 -12.05 -2.59
C PRO A 234 13.48 -12.56 -1.23
N GLU A 235 12.51 -11.88 -0.60
CA GLU A 235 11.88 -12.31 0.65
C GLU A 235 10.86 -13.43 0.46
N ILE A 236 10.38 -13.63 -0.77
CA ILE A 236 9.38 -14.64 -1.11
C ILE A 236 10.07 -15.79 -1.84
N SER A 237 9.96 -17.00 -1.27
CA SER A 237 10.42 -18.21 -1.95
C SER A 237 9.45 -18.59 -3.07
N GLU A 238 9.99 -19.04 -4.21
CA GLU A 238 9.20 -19.53 -5.36
C GLU A 238 8.35 -20.77 -5.03
#